data_AF-A0A1A8HCI7-F1
#
_entry.id   AF-A0A1A8HCI7-F1
#
_cell.length_a   1.000
_cell.length_b   1.000
_cell.length_c   1.000
_cell.angle_alpha   90.00
_cell.angle_beta   90.00
_cell.angle_gamma   90.00
#
_symmetry.space_group_name_H-M   'P 1'
#
loop_
_entity.id
_entity.type
_entity.pdbx_description
1 polymer ?
#
loop_
_entity_poly.entity_id
_entity_poly.type
_entity_poly.pdbx_seq_one_letter_code
_entity_poly.pdbx_strand_id
1 'polypeptide(L)'
;MRAHRVTSHLPGLCLRLYPRSLYEDGMEEARCPGVMEENLSHLVLLLKRLDIADMGQCKFLDRPAPEALMQALEDLDYLAALDDDGNLSEVGIIMSELPLEPPLAKSLIAACEYDCVDELLTVAAMLTAPSCFAAVEASRKEAAVALWRPVMHDAGDHMTLINVYNAFVEHNQDEAWCSANFLSHAALRLAVVIRAELLDVMQRIELPVSPPAFGSHDNCTNIKRALLSGFFLRVWFLSPGELKVQLVLISPNVSSSGGS
;
A
#
# COMPACT_ATOMS: atom_id res chain seq x y z
N MET A 1 22.02 1.80 -19.27
CA MET A 1 22.33 2.61 -18.07
C MET A 1 23.51 2.11 -17.21
N ARG A 2 23.66 0.81 -16.86
CA ARG A 2 24.75 0.36 -15.98
C ARG A 2 26.18 0.55 -16.53
N ALA A 3 26.39 0.38 -17.84
CA ALA A 3 27.67 0.70 -18.48
C ALA A 3 27.97 2.21 -18.55
N HIS A 4 26.93 3.05 -18.55
CA HIS A 4 27.06 4.52 -18.54
C HIS A 4 27.35 5.10 -17.15
N ARG A 5 27.20 4.31 -16.07
CA ARG A 5 27.65 4.70 -14.72
C ARG A 5 29.16 4.57 -14.52
N VAL A 6 29.87 3.94 -15.47
CA VAL A 6 31.31 4.11 -15.61
C VAL A 6 31.51 5.51 -16.19
N THR A 7 31.53 6.51 -15.31
CA THR A 7 31.52 7.92 -15.70
C THR A 7 32.74 8.27 -16.54
N SER A 8 32.46 8.88 -17.68
CA SER A 8 33.08 10.09 -18.21
C SER A 8 34.54 10.35 -17.79
N HIS A 9 35.45 10.28 -18.78
CA HIS A 9 36.83 10.80 -18.81
C HIS A 9 38.00 9.83 -18.59
N LEU A 10 37.81 8.57 -18.17
CA LEU A 10 38.88 7.56 -18.14
C LEU A 10 38.37 6.20 -18.68
N PRO A 11 39.22 5.40 -19.36
CA PRO A 11 38.81 4.06 -19.81
C PRO A 11 38.53 3.17 -18.59
N GLY A 12 37.25 2.84 -18.38
CA GLY A 12 36.81 1.94 -17.31
C GLY A 12 36.48 0.53 -17.81
N LEU A 13 36.62 -0.45 -16.93
CA LEU A 13 36.30 -1.85 -17.20
C LEU A 13 34.85 -2.16 -16.79
N CYS A 14 34.04 -2.67 -17.72
CA CYS A 14 32.70 -3.18 -17.42
C CYS A 14 32.73 -4.72 -17.45
N LEU A 15 32.65 -5.34 -16.28
CA LEU A 15 32.52 -6.79 -16.16
C LEU A 15 31.04 -7.17 -16.28
N ARG A 16 30.71 -7.97 -17.30
CA ARG A 16 29.38 -8.56 -17.49
C ARG A 16 29.42 -10.00 -17.00
N LEU A 17 28.56 -10.35 -16.04
CA LEU A 17 28.51 -11.69 -15.43
C LEU A 17 27.67 -12.70 -16.23
N TYR A 18 27.47 -12.46 -17.53
CA TYR A 18 26.68 -13.30 -18.42
C TYR A 18 27.39 -13.48 -19.78
N PRO A 19 27.12 -14.59 -20.50
CA PRO A 19 27.71 -14.85 -21.81
C PRO A 19 27.33 -13.79 -22.84
N ARG A 20 28.21 -13.57 -23.83
CA ARG A 20 28.00 -12.59 -24.90
C ARG A 20 26.77 -12.89 -25.76
N SER A 21 26.53 -14.17 -26.09
CA SER A 21 25.36 -14.61 -26.86
C SER A 21 24.04 -14.25 -26.19
N LEU A 22 23.97 -14.31 -24.86
CA LEU A 22 22.78 -13.91 -24.12
C LEU A 22 22.53 -12.40 -24.24
N TYR A 23 23.56 -11.57 -24.30
CA TYR A 23 23.43 -10.13 -24.45
C TYR A 23 23.00 -9.69 -25.85
N GLU A 24 23.51 -10.37 -26.88
CA GLU A 24 23.25 -10.02 -28.29
C GLU A 24 21.90 -10.57 -28.77
N ASP A 25 21.52 -11.78 -28.36
CA ASP A 25 20.35 -12.49 -28.91
C ASP A 25 19.26 -12.81 -27.88
N GLY A 26 19.56 -12.72 -26.57
CA GLY A 26 18.73 -13.29 -25.51
C GLY A 26 18.25 -12.30 -24.44
N MET A 27 18.62 -11.03 -24.52
CA MET A 27 18.11 -9.99 -23.62
C MET A 27 16.99 -9.23 -24.31
N GLU A 28 15.84 -9.16 -23.66
CA GLU A 28 14.74 -8.30 -24.11
C GLU A 28 15.23 -6.85 -24.17
N GLU A 29 14.99 -6.20 -25.31
CA GLU A 29 15.27 -4.77 -25.50
C GLU A 29 14.42 -3.99 -24.51
N ALA A 30 15.07 -3.35 -23.53
CA ALA A 30 14.51 -2.45 -22.51
C ALA A 30 13.17 -2.89 -21.87
N ARG A 31 13.15 -3.04 -20.54
CA ARG A 31 11.90 -3.25 -19.79
C ARG A 31 10.81 -2.29 -20.27
N CYS A 32 9.63 -2.85 -20.54
CA CYS A 32 8.43 -2.07 -20.83
C CYS A 32 8.27 -0.96 -19.76
N PRO A 33 7.86 0.25 -20.15
CA PRO A 33 7.69 1.36 -19.22
C PRO A 33 6.61 1.00 -18.18
N GLY A 34 6.82 1.37 -16.91
CA GLY A 34 5.96 0.96 -15.78
C GLY A 34 4.48 1.36 -15.92
N VAL A 35 4.17 2.36 -16.74
CA VAL A 35 2.78 2.76 -17.10
C VAL A 35 2.04 1.62 -17.83
N MET A 36 2.74 0.62 -18.39
CA MET A 36 2.12 -0.55 -19.02
C MET A 36 1.88 -1.71 -18.04
N GLU A 37 2.46 -1.68 -16.84
CA GLU A 37 2.48 -2.82 -15.89
C GLU A 37 1.69 -2.57 -14.60
N GLU A 38 1.33 -1.31 -14.31
CA GLU A 38 0.74 -0.91 -13.02
C GLU A 38 -0.76 -0.57 -13.13
N ASN A 39 -1.47 -0.63 -11.99
CA ASN A 39 -2.85 -0.16 -11.91
C ASN A 39 -2.89 1.35 -12.20
N LEU A 40 -3.60 1.74 -13.26
CA LEU A 40 -3.69 3.13 -13.71
C LEU A 40 -4.69 3.98 -12.92
N SER A 41 -5.40 3.42 -11.94
CA SER A 41 -6.47 4.11 -11.18
C SER A 41 -5.97 5.42 -10.56
N HIS A 42 -4.79 5.42 -9.92
CA HIS A 42 -4.22 6.65 -9.34
C HIS A 42 -3.89 7.69 -10.41
N LEU A 43 -3.32 7.27 -11.55
CA LEU A 43 -3.03 8.15 -12.68
C LEU A 43 -4.31 8.76 -13.27
N VAL A 44 -5.33 7.94 -13.51
CA VAL A 44 -6.62 8.38 -14.07
C VAL A 44 -7.31 9.36 -13.13
N LEU A 45 -7.29 9.09 -11.82
CA LEU A 45 -7.82 10.01 -10.81
C LEU A 45 -7.15 11.39 -10.88
N LEU A 46 -5.82 11.42 -10.99
CA LEU A 46 -5.06 12.66 -11.13
C LEU A 46 -5.36 13.38 -12.45
N LEU A 47 -5.43 12.67 -13.56
CA LEU A 47 -5.77 13.25 -14.88
C LEU A 47 -7.17 13.87 -14.88
N LYS A 48 -8.13 13.21 -14.24
CA LYS A 48 -9.49 13.74 -14.03
C LYS A 48 -9.48 14.97 -13.13
N ARG A 49 -8.65 15.01 -12.09
CA ARG A 49 -8.50 16.19 -11.20
C ARG A 49 -7.92 17.40 -11.93
N LEU A 50 -7.07 17.18 -12.92
CA LEU A 50 -6.52 18.23 -13.78
C LEU A 50 -7.49 18.70 -14.88
N ASP A 51 -8.73 18.23 -14.87
CA ASP A 51 -9.78 18.54 -15.85
C ASP A 51 -9.36 18.23 -17.30
N ILE A 52 -8.58 17.16 -17.49
CA ILE A 52 -8.23 16.70 -18.82
C ILE A 52 -9.40 15.86 -19.36
N ALA A 53 -10.34 16.56 -19.99
CA ALA A 53 -11.61 16.02 -20.48
C ALA A 53 -11.45 14.84 -21.45
N ASP A 54 -10.37 14.81 -22.25
CA ASP A 54 -10.10 13.71 -23.19
C ASP A 54 -8.72 13.10 -22.94
N MET A 55 -8.69 12.05 -22.13
CA MET A 55 -7.48 11.25 -21.89
C MET A 55 -6.95 10.57 -23.16
N GLY A 56 -7.81 10.34 -24.16
CA GLY A 56 -7.40 9.86 -25.48
C GLY A 56 -6.59 10.88 -26.29
N GLN A 57 -6.67 12.17 -25.93
CA GLN A 57 -5.86 13.24 -26.50
C GLN A 57 -4.60 13.55 -25.69
N CYS A 58 -4.45 12.99 -24.49
CA CYS A 58 -3.20 13.07 -23.74
C CYS A 58 -2.03 12.55 -24.58
N LYS A 59 -0.99 13.37 -24.69
CA LYS A 59 0.28 13.00 -25.31
C LYS A 59 1.12 12.22 -24.29
N PHE A 60 0.73 10.98 -24.03
CA PHE A 60 1.59 10.05 -23.32
C PHE A 60 2.86 9.78 -24.14
N LEU A 61 4.01 9.68 -23.47
CA LEU A 61 5.26 9.24 -24.12
C LEU A 61 5.10 7.81 -24.65
N ASP A 62 4.53 6.94 -23.81
CA ASP A 62 4.08 5.59 -24.14
C ASP A 62 2.62 5.47 -23.71
N ARG A 63 1.71 5.37 -24.68
CA ARG A 63 0.27 5.38 -24.40
C ARG A 63 -0.18 4.06 -23.77
N PRO A 64 -0.84 4.06 -22.60
CA PRO A 64 -1.43 2.86 -22.02
C PRO A 64 -2.47 2.24 -22.95
N ALA A 65 -2.65 0.91 -22.85
CA ALA A 65 -3.69 0.21 -23.60
C ALA A 65 -5.08 0.81 -23.25
N PRO A 66 -5.96 1.06 -24.24
CA PRO A 66 -7.30 1.58 -23.97
C PRO A 66 -8.06 0.77 -22.91
N GLU A 67 -7.88 -0.55 -22.91
CA GLU A 67 -8.49 -1.47 -21.96
C GLU A 67 -8.04 -1.20 -20.52
N ALA A 68 -6.76 -0.86 -20.31
CA ALA A 68 -6.23 -0.53 -18.99
C ALA A 68 -6.79 0.81 -18.47
N LEU A 69 -6.98 1.78 -19.35
CA LEU A 69 -7.64 3.05 -19.00
C LEU A 69 -9.12 2.86 -18.68
N MET A 70 -9.83 2.01 -19.44
CA MET A 70 -11.22 1.66 -19.16
C MET A 70 -11.35 0.94 -17.81
N GLN A 71 -10.49 -0.05 -17.53
CA GLN A 71 -10.48 -0.73 -16.23
C GLN A 71 -10.24 0.24 -15.08
N ALA A 72 -9.32 1.19 -15.22
CA ALA A 72 -9.07 2.20 -14.19
C ALA A 72 -10.27 3.15 -13.98
N LEU A 73 -11.01 3.49 -15.03
CA LEU A 73 -12.25 4.24 -14.90
C LEU A 73 -13.34 3.43 -14.19
N GLU A 74 -13.50 2.16 -14.53
CA GLU A 74 -14.44 1.25 -13.85
C GLU A 74 -14.08 1.08 -12.37
N ASP A 75 -12.79 0.88 -12.05
CA ASP A 75 -12.31 0.78 -10.67
C ASP A 75 -12.64 2.05 -9.86
N LEU A 76 -12.48 3.23 -10.46
CA LEU A 76 -12.81 4.52 -9.82
C LEU A 76 -14.32 4.74 -9.69
N ASP A 77 -15.11 4.33 -10.67
CA ASP A 77 -16.57 4.34 -10.61
C ASP A 77 -17.07 3.46 -9.45
N TYR A 78 -16.54 2.24 -9.33
CA TYR A 78 -16.84 1.33 -8.22
C TYR A 78 -16.51 1.92 -6.84
N LEU A 79 -15.44 2.73 -6.73
CA LEU A 79 -15.08 3.44 -5.49
C LEU A 79 -15.96 4.66 -5.21
N ALA A 80 -16.93 4.96 -6.09
CA ALA A 80 -17.73 6.18 -6.12
C ALA A 80 -16.87 7.45 -6.22
N ALA A 81 -15.71 7.36 -6.89
CA ALA A 81 -14.85 8.50 -7.17
C ALA A 81 -15.34 9.30 -8.39
N LEU A 82 -16.19 8.70 -9.23
CA LEU A 82 -16.81 9.34 -10.38
C LEU A 82 -18.32 9.55 -10.15
N ASP A 83 -18.89 10.54 -10.82
CA ASP A 83 -20.34 10.74 -10.94
C ASP A 83 -20.92 10.07 -12.20
N ASP A 84 -22.25 10.13 -12.38
CA ASP A 84 -22.96 9.52 -13.52
C ASP A 84 -22.53 10.09 -14.89
N ASP A 85 -21.94 11.29 -14.90
CA ASP A 85 -21.40 11.95 -16.10
C ASP A 85 -19.91 11.63 -16.33
N GLY A 86 -19.29 10.86 -15.43
CA GLY A 86 -17.88 10.47 -15.48
C GLY A 86 -16.90 11.55 -15.02
N ASN A 87 -17.37 12.59 -14.33
CA ASN A 87 -16.53 13.60 -13.67
C ASN A 87 -16.20 13.16 -12.24
N LEU A 88 -15.28 13.87 -11.57
CA LEU A 88 -14.98 13.56 -10.17
C LEU A 88 -16.15 13.91 -9.26
N SER A 89 -16.58 12.94 -8.46
CA SER A 89 -17.50 13.16 -7.34
C SER A 89 -16.82 13.93 -6.21
N GLU A 90 -17.57 14.35 -5.18
CA GLU A 90 -16.98 14.93 -3.95
C GLU A 90 -15.97 13.97 -3.31
N VAL A 91 -16.28 12.68 -3.27
CA VAL A 91 -15.36 11.64 -2.77
C VAL A 91 -14.13 11.55 -3.66
N GLY A 92 -14.30 11.57 -4.99
CA GLY A 92 -13.18 11.54 -5.93
C GLY A 92 -12.26 12.75 -5.81
N ILE A 93 -12.82 13.93 -5.56
CA ILE A 93 -12.07 15.16 -5.26
C ILE A 93 -11.22 14.97 -4.01
N ILE A 94 -11.81 14.49 -2.92
CA ILE A 94 -11.09 14.26 -1.65
C ILE A 94 -10.01 13.17 -1.84
N MET A 95 -10.33 12.07 -2.53
CA MET A 95 -9.37 11.01 -2.84
C MET A 95 -8.17 11.53 -3.62
N SER A 96 -8.37 12.47 -4.56
CA SER A 96 -7.30 13.04 -5.38
C SER A 96 -6.30 13.92 -4.60
N GLU A 97 -6.67 14.38 -3.40
CA GLU A 97 -5.79 15.16 -2.52
C GLU A 97 -4.90 14.27 -1.65
N LEU A 98 -5.24 12.98 -1.50
CA LEU A 98 -4.50 12.03 -0.67
C LEU A 98 -3.41 11.34 -1.49
N PRO A 99 -2.15 11.29 -1.01
CA PRO A 99 -1.04 10.60 -1.69
C PRO A 99 -1.11 9.08 -1.46
N LEU A 100 -2.25 8.48 -1.78
CA LEU A 100 -2.56 7.06 -1.56
C LEU A 100 -3.17 6.44 -2.81
N GLU A 101 -3.08 5.11 -2.88
CA GLU A 101 -3.84 4.33 -3.85
C GLU A 101 -5.35 4.53 -3.64
N PRO A 102 -6.17 4.62 -4.71
CA PRO A 102 -7.59 4.95 -4.60
C PRO A 102 -8.39 4.06 -3.61
N PRO A 103 -8.21 2.73 -3.56
CA PRO A 103 -8.84 1.88 -2.53
C PRO A 103 -8.50 2.28 -1.09
N LEU A 104 -7.24 2.64 -0.83
CA LEU A 104 -6.78 3.01 0.51
C LEU A 104 -7.25 4.42 0.87
N ALA A 105 -7.24 5.35 -0.08
CA ALA A 105 -7.81 6.68 0.08
C ALA A 105 -9.31 6.60 0.41
N LYS A 106 -10.07 5.79 -0.33
CA LYS A 106 -11.50 5.55 -0.07
C LYS A 106 -11.72 5.01 1.35
N SER A 107 -10.91 4.03 1.76
CA SER A 107 -10.98 3.45 3.10
C SER A 107 -10.73 4.51 4.19
N LEU A 108 -9.73 5.38 4.00
CA LEU A 108 -9.40 6.47 4.93
C LEU A 108 -10.51 7.51 5.04
N ILE A 109 -11.17 7.85 3.92
CA ILE A 109 -12.33 8.73 3.92
C ILE A 109 -13.49 8.07 4.69
N ALA A 110 -13.78 6.80 4.42
CA ALA A 110 -14.84 6.08 5.15
C ALA A 110 -14.55 5.93 6.65
N ALA A 111 -13.28 5.92 7.06
CA ALA A 111 -12.89 5.89 8.48
C ALA A 111 -13.47 7.08 9.27
N CYS A 112 -13.71 8.21 8.59
CA CYS A 112 -14.35 9.39 9.16
C CYS A 112 -15.79 9.11 9.60
N GLU A 113 -16.51 8.23 8.88
CA GLU A 113 -17.89 7.85 9.20
C GLU A 113 -17.96 6.78 10.31
N TYR A 114 -16.89 6.00 10.49
CA TYR A 114 -16.82 4.90 11.45
C TYR A 114 -16.00 5.23 12.70
N ASP A 115 -15.58 6.48 12.88
CA ASP A 115 -14.79 6.95 14.02
C ASP A 115 -13.51 6.12 14.29
N CYS A 116 -12.81 5.70 13.23
CA CYS A 116 -11.57 4.91 13.31
C CYS A 116 -10.39 5.50 12.51
N VAL A 117 -10.36 6.83 12.39
CA VAL A 117 -9.39 7.57 11.57
C VAL A 117 -7.96 7.40 12.07
N ASP A 118 -7.71 7.47 13.38
CA ASP A 118 -6.35 7.33 13.94
C ASP A 118 -5.73 5.95 13.61
N GLU A 119 -6.53 4.89 13.74
CA GLU A 119 -6.12 3.55 13.39
C GLU A 119 -5.92 3.38 11.89
N LEU A 120 -6.80 3.95 11.07
CA LEU A 120 -6.69 3.81 9.62
C LEU A 120 -5.58 4.66 9.00
N LEU A 121 -5.23 5.80 9.61
CA LEU A 121 -3.99 6.53 9.30
C LEU A 121 -2.77 5.64 9.53
N THR A 122 -2.75 4.92 10.64
CA THR A 122 -1.67 3.99 10.98
C THR A 122 -1.60 2.84 9.99
N VAL A 123 -2.74 2.20 9.66
CA VAL A 123 -2.81 1.14 8.66
C VAL A 123 -2.36 1.65 7.29
N ALA A 124 -2.84 2.82 6.85
CA ALA A 124 -2.47 3.40 5.57
C ALA A 124 -0.97 3.67 5.48
N ALA A 125 -0.38 4.26 6.50
CA ALA A 125 1.05 4.53 6.54
C ALA A 125 1.90 3.24 6.52
N MET A 126 1.48 2.22 7.27
CA MET A 126 2.16 0.92 7.32
C MET A 126 2.03 0.12 6.01
N LEU A 127 0.94 0.32 5.25
CA LEU A 127 0.74 -0.29 3.93
C LEU A 127 1.51 0.44 2.82
N THR A 128 1.65 1.77 2.92
CA THR A 128 2.39 2.57 1.94
C THR A 128 3.90 2.47 2.15
N ALA A 129 4.38 2.31 3.38
CA ALA A 129 5.79 2.03 3.65
C ALA A 129 6.18 0.62 3.15
N PRO A 130 7.48 0.37 2.86
CA PRO A 130 7.96 -0.99 2.64
C PRO A 130 7.61 -1.91 3.82
N SER A 131 7.54 -3.22 3.58
CA SER A 131 7.21 -4.18 4.65
C SER A 131 8.08 -3.97 5.89
N CYS A 132 7.42 -3.82 7.05
CA CYS A 132 8.08 -3.66 8.33
C CYS A 132 8.74 -4.95 8.83
N PHE A 133 8.37 -6.11 8.29
CA PHE A 133 8.98 -7.39 8.66
C PHE A 133 10.28 -7.59 7.89
N ALA A 134 11.40 -7.68 8.61
CA ALA A 134 12.71 -7.82 7.98
C ALA A 134 12.84 -9.18 7.27
N ALA A 135 13.64 -9.21 6.21
CA ALA A 135 14.01 -10.48 5.58
C ALA A 135 14.89 -11.30 6.53
N VAL A 136 14.36 -12.42 7.01
CA VAL A 136 15.04 -13.31 7.97
C VAL A 136 15.63 -14.52 7.25
N GLU A 137 16.89 -14.85 7.56
CA GLU A 137 17.53 -16.09 7.13
C GLU A 137 16.71 -17.32 7.54
N ALA A 138 16.74 -18.39 6.73
CA ALA A 138 15.94 -19.59 6.96
C ALA A 138 16.13 -20.19 8.37
N SER A 139 17.35 -20.15 8.89
CA SER A 139 17.72 -20.66 10.23
C SER A 139 17.06 -19.90 11.39
N ARG A 140 16.66 -18.63 11.17
CA ARG A 140 16.13 -17.74 12.22
C ARG A 140 14.64 -17.48 12.08
N LYS A 141 13.98 -18.06 11.06
CA LYS A 141 12.54 -17.86 10.81
C LYS A 141 11.66 -18.31 11.97
N GLU A 142 11.95 -19.45 12.59
CA GLU A 142 11.16 -19.96 13.72
C GLU A 142 11.24 -19.03 14.94
N ALA A 143 12.43 -18.49 15.21
CA ALA A 143 12.64 -17.53 16.28
C ALA A 143 11.90 -16.21 16.02
N ALA A 144 11.94 -15.70 14.77
CA ALA A 144 11.20 -14.51 14.38
C ALA A 144 9.67 -14.71 14.52
N VAL A 145 9.14 -15.84 14.04
CA VAL A 145 7.70 -16.16 14.18
C VAL A 145 7.29 -16.26 15.65
N ALA A 146 8.12 -16.85 16.50
CA ALA A 146 7.84 -16.92 17.94
C ALA A 146 7.76 -15.53 18.60
N LEU A 147 8.57 -14.57 18.14
CA LEU A 147 8.55 -13.19 18.62
C LEU A 147 7.39 -12.36 18.05
N TRP A 148 6.92 -12.66 16.84
CA TRP A 148 5.79 -11.95 16.24
C TRP A 148 4.44 -12.43 16.79
N ARG A 149 4.34 -13.68 17.25
CA ARG A 149 3.09 -14.27 17.75
C ARG A 149 2.37 -13.42 18.81
N PRO A 150 3.04 -12.81 19.82
CA PRO A 150 2.37 -11.96 20.81
C PRO A 150 1.85 -10.63 20.24
N VAL A 151 2.42 -10.15 19.13
CA VAL A 151 2.04 -8.89 18.47
C VAL A 151 0.93 -9.12 17.45
N MET A 152 0.75 -10.37 16.99
CA MET A 152 -0.32 -10.75 16.09
C MET A 152 -1.68 -10.55 16.75
N HIS A 153 -2.58 -9.93 15.99
CA HIS A 153 -3.95 -9.70 16.41
C HIS A 153 -4.89 -10.72 15.77
N ASP A 154 -5.69 -11.41 16.58
CA ASP A 154 -6.60 -12.48 16.12
C ASP A 154 -7.59 -12.00 15.04
N ALA A 155 -7.97 -10.72 15.09
CA ALA A 155 -8.89 -10.14 14.12
C ALA A 155 -8.30 -9.95 12.70
N GLY A 156 -6.98 -10.03 12.51
CA GLY A 156 -6.31 -9.96 11.20
C GLY A 156 -5.03 -9.12 11.11
N ASP A 157 -4.37 -9.18 9.94
CA ASP A 157 -3.05 -8.56 9.68
C ASP A 157 -3.04 -7.04 9.83
N HIS A 158 -4.11 -6.33 9.45
CA HIS A 158 -4.18 -4.87 9.60
C HIS A 158 -4.13 -4.43 11.06
N MET A 159 -4.77 -5.19 11.96
CA MET A 159 -4.74 -4.93 13.40
C MET A 159 -3.36 -5.30 13.97
N THR A 160 -2.70 -6.31 13.40
CA THR A 160 -1.29 -6.60 13.71
C THR A 160 -0.37 -5.44 13.32
N LEU A 161 -0.59 -4.78 12.18
CA LEU A 161 0.20 -3.60 11.80
C LEU A 161 0.04 -2.46 12.80
N ILE A 162 -1.17 -2.23 13.32
CA ILE A 162 -1.42 -1.23 14.37
C ILE A 162 -0.65 -1.59 15.63
N ASN A 163 -0.70 -2.87 16.07
CA ASN A 163 0.09 -3.34 17.22
C ASN A 163 1.59 -3.09 17.04
N VAL A 164 2.15 -3.45 15.89
CA VAL A 164 3.58 -3.25 15.59
C VAL A 164 3.94 -1.77 15.63
N TYR A 165 3.13 -0.90 15.02
CA TYR A 165 3.35 0.54 15.00
C TYR A 165 3.29 1.14 16.42
N ASN A 166 2.25 0.80 17.19
CA ASN A 166 2.10 1.29 18.56
C ASN A 166 3.27 0.85 19.44
N ALA A 167 3.67 -0.42 19.38
CA ALA A 167 4.83 -0.92 20.11
C ALA A 167 6.13 -0.19 19.71
N PHE A 168 6.32 0.09 18.41
CA PHE A 168 7.47 0.85 17.93
C PHE A 168 7.51 2.28 18.50
N VAL A 169 6.35 2.95 18.55
CA VAL A 169 6.24 4.30 19.12
C VAL A 169 6.44 4.29 20.64
N GLU A 170 5.87 3.31 21.35
CA GLU A 170 6.04 3.12 22.80
C GLU A 170 7.51 2.88 23.18
N HIS A 171 8.26 2.17 22.33
CA HIS A 171 9.69 1.97 22.47
C HIS A 171 10.53 3.14 21.93
N ASN A 172 9.95 4.34 21.82
CA ASN A 172 10.63 5.57 21.38
C ASN A 172 11.33 5.46 20.02
N GLN A 173 10.79 4.62 19.12
CA GLN A 173 11.34 4.40 17.78
C GLN A 173 12.79 3.85 17.79
N ASP A 174 13.11 3.04 18.79
CA ASP A 174 14.44 2.46 19.00
C ASP A 174 14.83 1.43 17.93
N GLU A 175 16.02 1.60 17.36
CA GLU A 175 16.59 0.71 16.36
C GLU A 175 17.01 -0.63 16.95
N ALA A 176 17.48 -0.65 18.20
CA ALA A 176 17.87 -1.89 18.87
C ALA A 176 16.65 -2.77 19.13
N TRP A 177 15.53 -2.19 19.55
CA TRP A 177 14.25 -2.88 19.66
C TRP A 177 13.78 -3.45 18.31
N CYS A 178 13.85 -2.70 17.20
CA CYS A 178 13.50 -3.22 15.88
C CYS A 178 14.36 -4.43 15.50
N SER A 179 15.66 -4.33 15.72
CA SER A 179 16.62 -5.40 15.42
C SER A 179 16.36 -6.66 16.24
N ALA A 180 16.01 -6.50 17.52
CA ALA A 180 15.65 -7.60 18.41
C ALA A 180 14.35 -8.31 18.00
N ASN A 181 13.40 -7.57 17.42
CA ASN A 181 12.08 -8.07 16.99
C ASN A 181 12.03 -8.46 15.50
N PHE A 182 13.16 -8.49 14.79
CA PHE A 182 13.22 -8.79 13.35
C PHE A 182 12.35 -7.82 12.51
N LEU A 183 12.34 -6.55 12.88
CA LEU A 183 11.62 -5.48 12.19
C LEU A 183 12.59 -4.52 11.51
N SER A 184 12.15 -3.94 10.38
CA SER A 184 12.90 -2.93 9.64
C SER A 184 12.67 -1.56 10.26
N HIS A 185 13.69 -1.04 10.94
CA HIS A 185 13.67 0.32 11.53
C HIS A 185 13.41 1.39 10.47
N ALA A 186 14.07 1.29 9.31
CA ALA A 186 13.89 2.23 8.20
C ALA A 186 12.45 2.26 7.68
N ALA A 187 11.80 1.10 7.56
CA ALA A 187 10.40 1.01 7.13
C ALA A 187 9.45 1.64 8.16
N LEU A 188 9.63 1.32 9.45
CA LEU A 188 8.80 1.86 10.53
C LEU A 188 8.98 3.38 10.70
N ARG A 189 10.21 3.89 10.58
CA ARG A 189 10.49 5.33 10.56
C ARG A 189 9.80 6.03 9.39
N LEU A 190 9.82 5.41 8.20
CA LEU A 190 9.11 5.95 7.05
C LEU A 190 7.59 5.95 7.28
N ALA A 191 7.03 4.90 7.88
CA ALA A 191 5.61 4.85 8.23
C ALA A 191 5.22 5.98 9.20
N VAL A 192 6.06 6.32 10.19
CA VAL A 192 5.82 7.47 11.08
C VAL A 192 5.74 8.78 10.29
N VAL A 193 6.64 8.99 9.33
CA VAL A 193 6.64 10.20 8.49
C VAL A 193 5.38 10.25 7.63
N ILE A 194 5.07 9.16 6.91
CA ILE A 194 3.88 9.07 6.05
C ILE A 194 2.61 9.32 6.87
N ARG A 195 2.49 8.73 8.07
CA ARG A 195 1.32 8.93 8.93
C ARG A 195 1.12 10.40 9.31
N ALA A 196 2.21 11.12 9.60
CA ALA A 196 2.15 12.55 9.91
C ALA A 196 1.74 13.37 8.68
N GLU A 197 2.30 13.07 7.50
CA GLU A 197 1.93 13.74 6.25
C GLU A 197 0.45 13.51 5.90
N LEU A 198 -0.05 12.28 6.06
CA LEU A 198 -1.47 11.97 5.83
C LEU A 198 -2.38 12.73 6.79
N LEU A 199 -2.01 12.81 8.07
CA LEU A 199 -2.77 13.58 9.07
C LEU A 199 -2.81 15.07 8.70
N ASP A 200 -1.68 15.65 8.31
CA ASP A 200 -1.58 17.05 7.89
C ASP A 200 -2.47 17.32 6.66
N VAL A 201 -2.48 16.39 5.69
CA VAL A 201 -3.37 16.50 4.52
C VAL A 201 -4.83 16.44 4.94
N MET A 202 -5.23 15.49 5.80
CA MET A 202 -6.61 15.36 6.28
C MET A 202 -7.08 16.63 7.01
N GLN A 203 -6.23 17.21 7.85
CA GLN A 203 -6.53 18.47 8.55
C GLN A 203 -6.67 19.64 7.58
N ARG A 204 -5.79 19.71 6.57
CA ARG A 204 -5.82 20.76 5.54
C ARG A 204 -7.09 20.73 4.69
N ILE A 205 -7.62 19.55 4.41
CA ILE A 205 -8.89 19.37 3.67
C ILE A 205 -10.11 19.25 4.60
N GLU A 206 -9.94 19.56 5.90
CA GLU A 206 -11.00 19.64 6.91
C GLU A 206 -11.79 18.34 7.15
N LEU A 207 -11.15 17.18 6.94
CA LEU A 207 -11.75 15.89 7.33
C LEU A 207 -11.70 15.70 8.85
N PRO A 208 -12.77 15.14 9.46
CA PRO A 208 -12.79 14.87 10.89
C PRO A 208 -11.79 13.78 11.25
N VAL A 209 -11.06 13.97 12.34
CA VAL A 209 -10.08 13.00 12.86
C VAL A 209 -10.58 12.51 14.21
N SER A 210 -10.95 11.23 14.29
CA SER A 210 -11.37 10.60 15.54
C SER A 210 -10.16 10.34 16.46
N PRO A 211 -10.32 10.40 17.79
CA PRO A 211 -9.26 10.01 18.72
C PRO A 211 -8.99 8.50 18.65
N PRO A 212 -7.81 8.06 19.11
CA PRO A 212 -7.49 6.62 19.15
C PRO A 212 -8.44 5.87 20.09
N ALA A 213 -8.99 4.76 19.60
CA ALA A 213 -9.93 3.89 20.28
C ALA A 213 -9.59 2.39 20.09
N PHE A 214 -8.40 2.10 19.57
CA PHE A 214 -7.92 0.75 19.33
C PHE A 214 -7.98 -0.14 20.57
N GLY A 215 -8.44 -1.37 20.40
CA GLY A 215 -8.68 -2.34 21.48
C GLY A 215 -10.11 -2.32 22.06
N SER A 216 -10.94 -1.34 21.69
CA SER A 216 -12.38 -1.41 21.97
C SER A 216 -13.09 -2.43 21.07
N HIS A 217 -14.20 -3.01 21.55
CA HIS A 217 -14.92 -4.07 20.85
C HIS A 217 -15.42 -3.62 19.46
N ASP A 218 -15.91 -2.39 19.37
CA ASP A 218 -16.50 -1.86 18.14
C ASP A 218 -15.45 -1.33 17.16
N ASN A 219 -14.30 -0.84 17.64
CA ASN A 219 -13.26 -0.24 16.79
C ASN A 219 -12.68 -1.25 15.79
N CYS A 220 -12.44 -2.50 16.19
CA CYS A 220 -12.02 -3.55 15.26
C CYS A 220 -13.03 -3.75 14.11
N THR A 221 -14.33 -3.69 14.41
CA THR A 221 -15.39 -3.83 13.41
C THR A 221 -15.45 -2.61 12.51
N ASN A 222 -15.28 -1.41 13.07
CA ASN A 222 -15.25 -0.15 12.34
C ASN A 222 -14.07 -0.06 11.37
N ILE A 223 -12.86 -0.45 11.80
CA ILE A 223 -11.69 -0.57 10.92
C ILE A 223 -11.99 -1.51 9.74
N LYS A 224 -12.58 -2.69 10.00
CA LYS A 224 -12.95 -3.64 8.95
C LYS A 224 -13.97 -3.06 7.97
N ARG A 225 -14.99 -2.35 8.46
CA ARG A 225 -15.99 -1.66 7.62
C ARG A 225 -15.35 -0.58 6.75
N ALA A 226 -14.47 0.22 7.32
CA ALA A 226 -13.74 1.25 6.59
C ALA A 226 -12.86 0.62 5.49
N LEU A 227 -12.09 -0.42 5.80
CA LEU A 227 -11.28 -1.15 4.81
C LEU A 227 -12.13 -1.80 3.71
N LEU A 228 -13.27 -2.39 4.07
CA LEU A 228 -14.19 -2.98 3.10
C LEU A 228 -14.73 -1.95 2.11
N SER A 229 -14.92 -0.69 2.52
CA SER A 229 -15.41 0.37 1.64
C SER A 229 -14.49 0.65 0.43
N GLY A 230 -13.17 0.42 0.58
CA GLY A 230 -12.20 0.61 -0.49
C GLY A 230 -11.70 -0.69 -1.11
N PHE A 231 -11.58 -1.77 -0.33
CA PHE A 231 -11.00 -3.03 -0.79
C PHE A 231 -12.05 -4.13 -1.10
N PHE A 232 -13.32 -3.79 -1.29
CA PHE A 232 -14.37 -4.78 -1.57
C PHE A 232 -14.14 -5.61 -2.85
N LEU A 233 -13.41 -5.08 -3.84
CA LEU A 233 -13.01 -5.82 -5.04
C LEU A 233 -11.90 -6.87 -4.77
N ARG A 234 -11.29 -6.85 -3.57
CA ARG A 234 -10.18 -7.73 -3.16
C ARG A 234 -10.57 -8.60 -1.95
N VAL A 235 -11.76 -9.18 -1.98
CA VAL A 235 -12.29 -10.04 -0.91
C VAL A 235 -12.30 -11.51 -1.35
N TRP A 236 -11.97 -12.41 -0.43
CA TRP A 236 -11.99 -13.86 -0.67
C TRP A 236 -12.76 -14.58 0.44
N PHE A 237 -13.50 -15.61 0.05
CA PHE A 237 -14.25 -16.46 0.96
C PHE A 237 -13.44 -17.72 1.26
N LEU A 238 -13.04 -17.89 2.52
CA LEU A 238 -12.39 -19.13 2.99
C LEU A 238 -13.44 -20.24 3.22
N SER A 239 -14.65 -19.84 3.63
CA SER A 239 -15.82 -20.69 3.87
C SER A 239 -17.11 -19.83 3.79
N PRO A 240 -18.30 -20.43 3.65
CA PRO A 240 -19.55 -19.67 3.62
C PRO A 240 -19.80 -18.97 4.97
N GLY A 241 -19.60 -17.65 5.03
CA GLY A 241 -19.89 -16.82 6.21
C GLY A 241 -18.70 -16.08 6.83
N GLU A 242 -17.46 -16.38 6.44
CA GLU A 242 -16.27 -15.70 6.96
C GLU A 242 -15.62 -14.84 5.85
N LEU A 243 -15.89 -13.53 5.88
CA LEU A 243 -15.31 -12.55 4.96
C LEU A 243 -13.88 -12.20 5.40
N LYS A 244 -12.88 -12.50 4.56
CA LYS A 244 -11.51 -11.99 4.72
C LYS A 244 -11.16 -11.09 3.52
N VAL A 245 -10.80 -9.85 3.82
CA VAL A 245 -10.22 -8.93 2.83
C VAL A 245 -8.77 -9.37 2.61
N GLN A 246 -8.38 -9.62 1.37
CA GLN A 246 -7.01 -10.01 1.06
C GLN A 246 -6.13 -8.77 0.99
N LEU A 247 -5.29 -8.62 2.00
CA LEU A 247 -3.98 -7.99 1.91
C LEU A 247 -3.03 -8.96 2.61
N VAL A 248 -2.44 -9.87 1.83
CA VAL A 248 -1.44 -10.83 2.33
C VAL A 248 -0.19 -10.04 2.71
N LEU A 249 -0.16 -9.51 3.93
CA LEU A 249 1.05 -8.93 4.49
C LEU A 249 1.89 -10.02 5.15
N ILE A 250 1.23 -11.05 5.69
CA ILE A 250 1.89 -12.20 6.29
C ILE A 250 1.64 -13.40 5.38
N SER A 251 2.70 -13.95 4.80
CA SER A 251 2.63 -15.18 4.01
C SER A 251 1.85 -16.28 4.77
N PRO A 252 1.08 -17.13 4.09
CA PRO A 252 0.13 -18.08 4.70
C PRO A 252 0.75 -19.13 5.64
N ASN A 253 2.06 -19.13 5.87
CA ASN A 253 2.75 -20.06 6.76
C ASN A 253 2.69 -19.69 8.25
N VAL A 254 2.07 -18.56 8.63
CA VAL A 254 2.03 -18.16 10.06
C VAL A 254 0.65 -18.30 10.70
N SER A 255 -0.43 -18.39 9.92
CA SER A 255 -1.81 -18.39 10.47
C SER A 255 -2.59 -19.70 10.33
N SER A 256 -1.99 -20.79 9.82
CA SER A 256 -2.66 -22.10 9.75
C SER A 256 -2.09 -23.11 10.76
N SER A 257 -2.21 -22.80 12.05
CA SER A 257 -2.10 -23.81 13.11
C SER A 257 -3.07 -23.48 14.24
N GLY A 258 -4.37 -23.51 13.93
CA GLY A 258 -5.44 -23.61 14.90
C GLY A 258 -6.25 -24.85 14.58
N GLY A 259 -5.83 -25.99 15.11
CA GLY A 259 -6.58 -27.24 15.02
C GLY A 259 -7.57 -27.36 16.17
N SER A 260 -8.80 -27.77 15.84
CA SER A 260 -9.64 -28.76 16.54
C SER A 260 -10.87 -29.01 15.67
#